data_AF-A0A951DBA4-F1
#
_entry.id   AF-A0A951DBA4-F1
#
_cell.length_a   1.000
_cell.length_b   1.000
_cell.length_c   1.000
_cell.angle_alpha   90.00
_cell.angle_beta   90.00
_cell.angle_gamma   90.00
#
_symmetry.space_group_name_H-M   'P 1'
#
loop_
_entity.id
_entity.type
_entity.pdbx_description
1 polymer ?
#
loop_
_entity_poly.entity_id
_entity_poly.type
_entity_poly.pdbx_seq_one_letter_code
_entity_poly.pdbx_strand_id
1 'polypeptide(L)' 'MATISTPVQDLTAEEKEQRGEQLRTGGIVIRTYDLWKTYIMGDQEIHAVSGVDIEIRRGEYVAIMGPSG' A
#
# COMPACT_ATOMS: atom_id res chain seq x y z
N MET A 1 -18.15 -12.81 1.39
CA MET A 1 -17.11 -13.01 2.43
C MET A 1 -15.95 -12.10 2.08
N ALA A 2 -15.89 -10.91 2.70
CA ALA A 2 -14.75 -10.02 2.51
C ALA A 2 -13.62 -10.53 3.40
N THR A 3 -12.54 -11.02 2.80
CA THR A 3 -11.32 -11.34 3.52
C THR A 3 -10.74 -10.00 3.96
N ILE A 4 -10.99 -9.60 5.22
CA ILE A 4 -10.32 -8.45 5.80
C ILE A 4 -8.85 -8.87 5.92
N SER A 5 -8.02 -8.42 4.98
CA SER A 5 -6.57 -8.53 5.12
C SER A 5 -6.21 -7.78 6.39
N THR A 6 -5.63 -8.46 7.37
CA THR A 6 -5.10 -7.81 8.57
C THR A 6 -4.30 -6.58 8.16
N PRO A 7 -4.67 -5.37 8.62
CA PRO A 7 -3.90 -4.18 8.32
C PRO A 7 -2.45 -4.42 8.71
N VAL A 8 -1.50 -4.03 7.85
CA VAL A 8 -0.07 -4.20 8.15
C VAL A 8 0.30 -3.55 9.50
N GLN A 9 -0.47 -2.56 9.93
CA GLN A 9 -0.35 -1.87 11.21
C GLN A 9 -0.52 -2.82 12.41
N ASP A 10 -1.43 -3.78 12.31
CA ASP A 10 -1.82 -4.70 13.38
C ASP A 10 -0.94 -5.95 13.46
N LEU A 11 -0.01 -6.13 12.50
CA LEU A 11 0.93 -7.24 12.52
C LEU A 11 1.97 -7.06 13.62
N THR A 12 2.25 -8.14 14.34
CA THR A 12 3.40 -8.26 15.25
C THR A 12 4.73 -8.13 14.49
N ALA A 13 5.83 -7.91 15.21
CA ALA A 13 7.16 -7.82 14.59
C ALA A 13 7.54 -9.10 13.83
N GLU A 14 7.23 -10.27 14.40
CA GLU A 14 7.48 -11.58 13.77
C GLU A 14 6.65 -11.77 12.50
N GLU A 15 5.37 -11.42 12.52
CA GLU A 15 4.50 -11.48 11.34
C GLU A 15 4.96 -10.52 10.23
N LYS A 16 5.41 -9.31 10.60
CA LYS A 16 5.98 -8.35 9.65
C LYS A 16 7.25 -8.90 8.98
N GLU A 17 8.11 -9.55 9.75
CA GLU A 17 9.33 -10.16 9.24
C GLU A 17 9.03 -11.33 8.28
N GLN A 18 8.15 -12.25 8.69
CA GLN A 18 7.71 -13.38 7.86
C GLN A 18 7.04 -12.89 6.58
N ARG A 19 6.15 -11.90 6.68
CA ARG A 19 5.49 -11.30 5.52
C ARG A 19 6.50 -10.61 4.61
N GLY A 20 7.46 -9.89 5.17
CA GLY A 20 8.54 -9.27 4.42
C GLY A 20 9.36 -10.30 3.64
N GLU A 21 9.68 -11.43 4.25
CA GLU A 21 10.41 -12.52 3.59
C GLU A 21 9.60 -13.18 2.48
N GLN A 22 8.30 -13.42 2.72
CA GLN A 22 7.39 -13.91 1.69
C GLN A 22 7.34 -12.97 0.48
N LEU A 23 7.20 -11.66 0.70
CA LEU A 23 7.15 -10.66 -0.38
C LEU A 23 8.47 -10.61 -1.15
N ARG A 24 9.61 -10.64 -0.44
CA ARG A 24 10.95 -10.68 -1.06
C ARG A 24 11.15 -11.93 -1.93
N THR A 25 10.75 -13.10 -1.43
CA THR A 25 10.82 -14.38 -2.15
C THR A 25 9.96 -14.35 -3.41
N GLY A 26 8.79 -13.69 -3.35
CA GLY A 26 7.93 -13.45 -4.50
C GLY A 26 8.46 -12.42 -5.51
N GLY A 27 9.61 -11.82 -5.26
CA GLY A 27 10.19 -10.76 -6.09
C GLY A 27 9.47 -9.41 -5.97
N ILE A 28 8.57 -9.25 -5.00
CA ILE A 28 7.80 -8.04 -4.76
C ILE A 28 8.67 -7.06 -3.96
N VAL A 29 8.84 -5.85 -4.49
CA VAL A 29 9.66 -4.79 -3.89
C VAL A 29 8.82 -3.68 -3.28
N ILE A 30 7.63 -3.41 -3.82
CA ILE A 30 6.66 -2.48 -3.24
C ILE A 30 5.32 -3.19 -3.18
N ARG A 31 4.66 -3.14 -2.03
CA ARG A 31 3.30 -3.63 -1.85
C ARG A 31 2.55 -2.69 -0.93
N THR A 32 1.38 -2.26 -1.36
CA THR A 32 0.44 -1.50 -0.55
C THR A 32 -0.82 -2.33 -0.32
N TYR A 33 -1.45 -2.10 0.82
CA TYR A 33 -2.76 -2.65 1.16
C TYR A 33 -3.61 -1.50 1.67
N ASP A 34 -4.71 -1.22 0.99
CA ASP A 34 -5.66 -0.15 1.35
C ASP A 34 -4.92 1.15 1.70
N LEU A 35 -4.08 1.65 0.78
CA LEU A 35 -3.29 2.86 1.04
C LEU A 35 -4.19 4.09 1.00
N TRP A 36 -4.15 4.90 2.06
CA TRP A 36 -4.84 6.18 2.14
C TRP A 36 -3.86 7.33 2.38
N LYS A 37 -4.15 8.48 1.77
CA LYS A 37 -3.50 9.74 2.06
C LYS A 37 -4.52 10.87 2.01
N THR A 38 -4.83 11.41 3.18
CA THR A 38 -5.69 12.59 3.32
C THR A 38 -4.85 13.81 3.67
N TYR A 39 -5.08 14.93 2.99
CA TYR A 39 -4.56 16.25 3.32
C TYR A 39 -5.69 17.09 3.90
N ILE A 40 -5.41 17.79 5.00
CA ILE A 40 -6.36 18.71 5.63
C ILE A 40 -6.01 20.13 5.17
N MET A 41 -6.93 20.75 4.44
CA MET A 41 -6.79 22.08 3.86
C MET A 41 -7.86 23.00 4.47
N GLY A 42 -7.53 23.60 5.61
CA GLY A 42 -8.49 24.34 6.42
C GLY A 42 -9.62 23.42 6.89
N ASP A 43 -10.85 23.73 6.49
CA ASP A 43 -12.05 22.95 6.83
C ASP A 43 -12.35 21.82 5.83
N GLN A 44 -11.48 21.61 4.84
CA GLN A 44 -11.65 20.58 3.81
C GLN A 44 -10.68 19.42 3.99
N GLU A 45 -11.16 18.21 3.75
CA GLU A 45 -10.35 17.01 3.63
C GLU A 45 -10.19 16.63 2.15
N ILE A 46 -8.95 16.48 1.69
CA ILE A 46 -8.61 16.04 0.34
C ILE A 46 -8.01 14.64 0.41
N HIS A 47 -8.71 13.65 -0.12
CA HIS A 47 -8.23 12.27 -0.20
C HIS A 47 -7.39 12.05 -1.47
N ALA A 48 -6.11 12.43 -1.42
CA ALA A 48 -5.18 12.29 -2.54
C ALA A 48 -4.90 10.82 -2.92
N VAL A 49 -4.97 9.90 -1.96
CA VAL A 49 -4.96 8.45 -2.21
C VAL A 49 -6.07 7.84 -1.38
N SER A 50 -6.92 7.00 -2.00
CA SER A 50 -8.10 6.43 -1.36
C SER A 50 -8.18 4.92 -1.63
N GLY A 51 -7.73 4.11 -0.67
CA GLY A 51 -7.83 2.65 -0.71
C GLY A 51 -7.10 1.96 -1.85
N VAL A 52 -5.84 2.35 -2.08
CA VAL A 52 -5.06 1.86 -3.23
C VAL A 52 -4.21 0.63 -2.88
N ASP A 53 -4.42 -0.45 -3.63
CA ASP A 53 -3.61 -1.67 -3.61
C ASP A 53 -2.66 -1.72 -4.82
N ILE A 54 -1.35 -1.61 -4.58
CA ILE A 54 -0.30 -1.67 -5.61
C ILE A 54 0.66 -2.80 -5.28
N GLU A 55 1.09 -3.54 -6.29
CA GLU A 55 2.23 -4.47 -6.24
C GLU A 55 3.21 -4.06 -7.33
N ILE A 56 4.48 -3.90 -6.98
CA ILE A 56 5.58 -3.67 -7.92
C ILE A 56 6.66 -4.70 -7.64
N ARG A 57 7.12 -5.35 -8.70
CA ARG A 57 8.12 -6.40 -8.70
C ARG A 57 9.49 -5.89 -9.11
N ARG A 58 10.52 -6.62 -8.70
CA ARG A 58 11.91 -6.31 -9.04
C ARG A 58 12.08 -6.26 -10.56
N GLY A 59 12.65 -5.16 -11.05
CA GLY A 59 12.94 -4.97 -12.48
C GLY A 59 11.81 -4.31 -13.26
N GLU A 60 10.65 -4.05 -12.64
CA GLU A 60 9.60 -3.28 -13.27
C GLU A 60 9.96 -1.79 -13.34
N TYR A 61 9.73 -1.18 -14.50
CA TYR A 61 9.84 0.25 -14.71
C TYR A 61 8.42 0.81 -14.82
N VAL A 62 7.94 1.44 -13.75
CA VAL A 62 6.54 1.84 -13.59
C VAL A 62 6.43 3.36 -13.54
N ALA A 63 5.46 3.91 -14.26
CA ALA A 63 5.04 5.30 -14.16
C ALA A 63 3.59 5.36 -13.67
N ILE A 64 3.32 6.25 -12.71
CA ILE A 64 1.96 6.55 -12.23
C ILE A 64 1.55 7.85 -12.88
N MET A 65 0.42 7.83 -13.60
CA MET A 65 -0.10 8.97 -14.37
C MET A 65 -1.55 9.22 -14.00
N GLY A 66 -1.98 10.47 -14.07
CA GLY A 66 -3.35 10.89 -13.84
C GLY A 66 -3.54 12.37 -14.18
N PRO A 67 -4.79 12.86 -14.24
CA PRO A 67 -5.05 14.29 -14.29
C PRO A 67 -4.45 14.98 -13.05
N SER A 68 -4.19 16.28 -13.14
CA SER A 68 -3.77 17.06 -11.97
C SER A 68 -4.90 17.09 -10.93
N GLY A 69 -4.62 16.64 -9.71
CA GLY A 69 -5.56 16.56 -8.60
C GLY A 69 -5.39 15.24 -7.86
#